data_AF-A0A5B8G052-F1
#
_entry.id   AF-A0A5B8G052-F1
#
_cell.length_a   1.000
_cell.length_b   1.000
_cell.length_c   1.000
_cell.angle_alpha   90.00
_cell.angle_beta   90.00
_cell.angle_gamma   90.00
#
_symmetry.space_group_name_H-M   'P 1'
#
loop_
_entity.id
_entity.type
_entity.pdbx_description
1 polymer ?
#
loop_
_entity_poly.entity_id
_entity_poly.type
_entity_poly.pdbx_seq_one_letter_code
_entity_poly.pdbx_strand_id
1 'polypeptide(L)'
;MIDGILTLLLGIVLAAGVFSGALWSAYQVFMQAGRLRLVHAGLLALTLAAMATLQLGAPGAATAVGTLLLLCGLAGAVLERGATRLLPLMQAAFGAALVAGLPFAAQ
;
A
#
# COMPACT_ATOMS: atom_id res chain seq x y z
N MET A 1 -25.71 10.99 7.79
CA MET A 1 -25.05 12.04 6.95
C MET A 1 -23.58 12.20 7.33
N ILE A 2 -23.27 12.31 8.63
CA ILE A 2 -21.89 12.34 9.17
C ILE A 2 -21.10 11.07 8.79
N ASP A 3 -21.72 9.88 8.85
CA ASP A 3 -21.04 8.61 8.56
C ASP A 3 -20.53 8.51 7.11
N GLY A 4 -21.27 9.09 6.16
CA GLY A 4 -20.89 9.12 4.74
C GLY A 4 -19.67 10.02 4.50
N ILE A 5 -19.63 11.18 5.16
CA ILE A 5 -18.49 12.11 5.07
C ILE A 5 -17.24 11.47 5.67
N LEU A 6 -17.36 10.82 6.84
CA LEU A 6 -16.23 10.15 7.50
C LEU A 6 -15.66 9.00 6.65
N THR A 7 -16.53 8.20 6.04
CA THR A 7 -16.09 7.10 5.14
C THR A 7 -15.33 7.64 3.94
N LEU A 8 -15.83 8.72 3.34
CA LEU A 8 -15.22 9.33 2.17
C LEU A 8 -13.87 9.98 2.52
N LEU A 9 -13.78 10.69 3.65
CA LEU A 9 -12.52 11.23 4.16
C LEU A 9 -11.49 10.13 4.46
N LEU A 10 -11.93 9.02 5.07
CA LEU A 10 -11.05 7.88 5.32
C LEU A 10 -10.50 7.30 4.01
N GLY A 11 -11.35 7.15 2.99
CA GLY A 11 -10.94 6.70 1.67
C GLY A 11 -9.92 7.64 1.02
N ILE A 12 -10.14 8.96 1.10
CA ILE A 12 -9.20 9.96 0.59
C ILE A 12 -7.85 9.87 1.31
N VAL A 13 -7.85 9.78 2.64
CA VAL A 13 -6.63 9.68 3.44
C VAL A 13 -5.86 8.41 3.10
N LEU A 14 -6.55 7.27 2.95
CA LEU A 14 -5.93 6.01 2.53
C LEU A 14 -5.34 6.12 1.13
N ALA A 15 -6.10 6.63 0.16
CA ALA A 15 -5.64 6.77 -1.23
C ALA A 15 -4.44 7.70 -1.32
N ALA A 16 -4.51 8.87 -0.69
CA ALA A 16 -3.40 9.82 -0.62
C ALA A 16 -2.18 9.21 0.07
N GLY A 17 -2.36 8.51 1.19
CA GLY A 17 -1.29 7.85 1.92
C GLY A 17 -0.58 6.78 1.11
N VAL A 18 -1.32 5.94 0.39
CA VAL A 18 -0.77 4.90 -0.50
C VAL A 18 -0.02 5.54 -1.66
N PHE A 19 -0.57 6.57 -2.28
CA PHE A 19 0.08 7.29 -3.37
C PHE A 19 1.37 7.98 -2.92
N SER A 20 1.35 8.68 -1.78
CA SER A 20 2.54 9.26 -1.17
C SER A 20 3.57 8.19 -0.82
N GLY A 21 3.15 7.03 -0.31
CA GLY A 21 4.04 5.90 -0.02
C GLY A 21 4.67 5.30 -1.28
N ALA A 22 3.94 5.26 -2.39
CA ALA A 22 4.48 4.86 -3.68
C ALA A 22 5.52 5.86 -4.21
N LEU A 23 5.24 7.17 -4.18
CA LEU A 23 6.21 8.20 -4.57
C LEU A 23 7.46 8.17 -3.70
N TRP A 24 7.30 8.04 -2.39
CA TRP A 24 8.42 7.92 -1.46
C TRP A 24 9.26 6.68 -1.76
N SER A 25 8.60 5.55 -1.99
CA SER A 25 9.29 4.31 -2.36
C SER A 25 10.05 4.47 -3.68
N ALA A 26 9.46 5.12 -4.69
CA ALA A 26 10.14 5.43 -5.94
C ALA A 26 11.38 6.32 -5.73
N TYR A 27 11.27 7.35 -4.89
CA TYR A 27 12.41 8.20 -4.52
C TYR A 27 13.52 7.41 -3.82
N GLN A 28 13.18 6.61 -2.81
CA GLN A 28 14.13 5.81 -2.05
C GLN A 28 14.84 4.74 -2.89
N VAL A 29 14.21 4.25 -3.97
CA VAL A 29 14.84 3.31 -4.90
C VAL A 29 16.10 3.91 -5.55
N PHE A 30 16.14 5.22 -5.78
CA PHE A 30 17.30 5.91 -6.35
C PHE A 30 18.28 6.45 -5.30
N MET A 31 17.78 6.81 -4.12
CA MET A 31 18.59 7.48 -3.10
C MET A 31 19.28 6.54 -2.10
N GLN A 32 18.72 5.35 -1.88
CA GLN A 32 19.24 4.41 -0.88
C GLN A 32 20.04 3.29 -1.52
N ALA A 33 20.87 2.63 -0.71
CA ALA A 33 21.56 1.41 -1.06
C ALA A 33 21.17 0.25 -0.13
N GLY A 34 21.39 -0.98 -0.59
CA GLY A 34 21.20 -2.19 0.22
C GLY A 34 19.74 -2.59 0.46
N ARG A 35 19.47 -3.14 1.66
CA ARG A 35 18.19 -3.79 2.00
C ARG A 35 16.99 -2.84 1.91
N LEU A 36 17.17 -1.58 2.30
CA LEU A 36 16.10 -0.58 2.28
C LEU A 36 15.64 -0.27 0.85
N ARG A 37 16.59 -0.17 -0.10
CA ARG A 37 16.29 0.00 -1.53
C ARG A 37 15.46 -1.14 -2.09
N LEU A 38 15.81 -2.39 -1.75
CA LEU A 38 15.06 -3.56 -2.22
C LEU A 38 13.63 -3.58 -1.68
N VAL A 39 13.45 -3.20 -0.42
CA VAL A 39 12.11 -3.13 0.20
C VAL A 39 11.26 -2.03 -0.44
N HIS A 40 11.81 -0.85 -0.71
CA HIS A 40 11.08 0.19 -1.44
C HIS A 40 10.81 -0.17 -2.90
N ALA A 41 11.73 -0.86 -3.58
CA ALA A 41 11.47 -1.38 -4.91
C ALA A 41 10.31 -2.38 -4.90
N GLY A 42 10.28 -3.29 -3.92
CA GLY A 42 9.18 -4.22 -3.69
C GLY A 42 7.87 -3.51 -3.40
N LEU A 43 7.87 -2.55 -2.48
CA LEU A 43 6.70 -1.75 -2.13
C LEU A 43 6.12 -1.00 -3.33
N LEU A 44 6.97 -0.36 -4.14
CA LEU A 44 6.55 0.32 -5.35
C LEU A 44 5.92 -0.67 -6.35
N ALA A 45 6.62 -1.75 -6.66
CA ALA A 45 6.15 -2.75 -7.62
C ALA A 45 4.84 -3.41 -7.18
N LEU A 46 4.73 -3.79 -5.90
CA LEU A 46 3.53 -4.40 -5.33
C LEU A 46 2.36 -3.41 -5.26
N THR A 47 2.61 -2.12 -4.99
CA THR A 47 1.55 -1.10 -5.01
C THR A 47 0.99 -0.93 -6.42
N LEU A 48 1.86 -0.87 -7.44
CA LEU A 48 1.43 -0.79 -8.83
C LEU A 48 0.70 -2.06 -9.29
N ALA A 49 1.22 -3.24 -8.90
CA ALA A 49 0.57 -4.52 -9.19
C ALA A 49 -0.81 -4.60 -8.53
N ALA A 50 -0.96 -4.11 -7.29
CA ALA A 50 -2.24 -4.04 -6.60
C ALA A 50 -3.23 -3.11 -7.31
N MET A 51 -2.79 -1.95 -7.79
CA MET A 51 -3.64 -1.08 -8.62
C MET A 51 -4.07 -1.78 -9.92
N ALA A 52 -3.16 -2.52 -10.55
CA ALA A 52 -3.46 -3.27 -11.76
C ALA A 52 -4.48 -4.40 -11.51
N THR A 53 -4.39 -5.14 -10.40
CA THR A 53 -5.37 -6.19 -10.08
C THR A 53 -6.76 -5.63 -9.79
N LEU A 54 -6.84 -4.45 -9.15
CA LEU A 54 -8.09 -3.72 -8.98
C LEU A 54 -8.71 -3.33 -10.33
N GLN A 55 -7.91 -2.77 -11.23
CA GLN A 55 -8.37 -2.37 -12.56
C GLN A 55 -8.86 -3.56 -13.41
N LEU A 56 -8.24 -4.73 -13.24
CA LEU A 56 -8.60 -5.97 -13.93
C LEU A 56 -9.78 -6.72 -13.30
N GLY A 57 -10.27 -6.29 -12.13
CA GLY A 57 -11.37 -6.97 -11.45
C GLY A 57 -11.00 -8.38 -10.95
N ALA A 58 -9.74 -8.64 -10.60
CA ALA A 58 -9.23 -9.98 -10.29
C ALA A 58 -9.05 -10.19 -8.77
N PRO A 59 -10.09 -10.61 -8.02
CA PRO A 59 -10.06 -10.65 -6.55
C PRO A 59 -8.98 -11.60 -6.00
N GLY A 60 -8.83 -12.80 -6.57
CA GLY A 60 -7.81 -13.75 -6.12
C GLY A 60 -6.38 -13.22 -6.28
N ALA A 61 -6.11 -12.53 -7.40
CA ALA A 61 -4.82 -11.88 -7.62
C ALA A 61 -4.62 -10.68 -6.67
N ALA A 62 -5.68 -9.92 -6.41
CA ALA A 62 -5.64 -8.81 -5.46
C ALA A 62 -5.35 -9.26 -4.02
N THR A 63 -5.93 -10.37 -3.56
CA THR A 63 -5.62 -10.95 -2.24
C THR A 63 -4.16 -11.42 -2.16
N ALA A 64 -3.66 -12.09 -3.20
CA ALA A 64 -2.27 -12.56 -3.25
C ALA A 64 -1.28 -11.39 -3.21
N VAL A 65 -1.46 -10.40 -4.10
CA VAL A 65 -0.63 -9.18 -4.13
C VAL A 65 -0.78 -8.38 -2.85
N GLY A 66 -1.99 -8.28 -2.29
CA GLY A 66 -2.28 -7.61 -1.03
C GLY A 66 -1.55 -8.24 0.16
N THR A 67 -1.47 -9.58 0.19
CA THR A 67 -0.71 -10.30 1.23
C THR A 67 0.77 -9.97 1.16
N LEU A 68 1.35 -10.00 -0.05
CA LEU A 68 2.75 -9.63 -0.26
C LEU A 68 3.00 -8.16 0.10
N LEU A 69 2.09 -7.26 -0.27
CA LEU A 69 2.18 -5.83 0.03
C LEU A 69 2.09 -5.56 1.53
N LEU A 70 1.20 -6.27 2.25
CA LEU A 70 1.09 -6.20 3.71
C LEU A 70 2.41 -6.58 4.38
N LEU A 71 2.96 -7.75 4.03
CA LEU A 71 4.23 -8.23 4.60
C LEU A 71 5.40 -7.29 4.26
N CYS A 72 5.48 -6.83 3.00
CA CYS A 72 6.53 -5.93 2.55
C CYS A 72 6.42 -4.55 3.22
N GLY A 73 5.20 -4.03 3.41
CA GLY A 73 4.96 -2.76 4.08
C GLY A 73 5.30 -2.81 5.57
N LEU A 74 4.97 -3.91 6.25
CA LEU A 74 5.40 -4.14 7.63
C LEU A 74 6.92 -4.24 7.74
N ALA A 75 7.57 -4.97 6.83
CA ALA A 75 9.04 -5.04 6.78
C ALA A 75 9.67 -3.66 6.54
N GLY A 76 9.09 -2.85 5.63
CA GLY A 76 9.50 -1.47 5.40
C GLY A 76 9.35 -0.58 6.63
N ALA A 77 8.26 -0.73 7.39
CA ALA A 77 8.01 0.03 8.61
C ALA A 77 9.03 -0.30 9.72
N VAL A 78 9.50 -1.56 9.80
CA VAL A 78 10.54 -1.97 10.75
C VAL A 78 11.90 -1.39 10.38
N LEU A 79 12.21 -1.31 9.08
CA LEU A 79 13.50 -0.85 8.58
C LEU A 79 13.63 0.69 8.55
N GLU A 80 12.53 1.40 8.27
CA GLU A 80 12.47 2.87 8.31
C GLU A 80 12.59 3.41 9.76
N ARG A 81 12.90 4.70 9.92
CA ARG A 81 13.04 5.35 11.24
C ARG A 81 12.22 6.64 11.30
N GLY A 82 11.56 6.86 12.45
CA GLY A 82 10.78 8.08 12.68
C GLY A 82 9.47 8.12 11.88
N ALA A 83 9.07 9.30 11.43
CA ALA A 83 7.79 9.53 10.76
C ALA A 83 7.69 8.88 9.36
N THR A 84 8.83 8.54 8.73
CA THR A 84 8.84 7.86 7.41
C THR A 84 8.22 6.46 7.46
N ARG A 85 8.15 5.84 8.65
CA ARG A 85 7.47 4.55 8.88
C ARG A 85 5.98 4.59 8.52
N LEU A 86 5.36 5.76 8.58
CA LEU A 86 3.94 5.92 8.25
C LEU A 86 3.66 5.51 6.81
N LEU A 87 4.61 5.76 5.89
CA LEU A 87 4.42 5.55 4.46
C LEU A 87 4.37 4.05 4.10
N PRO A 88 5.34 3.20 4.50
CA PRO A 88 5.20 1.75 4.38
C PRO A 88 3.99 1.19 5.12
N LEU A 89 3.59 1.79 6.26
CA LEU A 89 2.39 1.37 6.98
C LEU A 89 1.10 1.67 6.22
N MET A 90 1.00 2.79 5.51
CA MET A 90 -0.15 3.06 4.63
C MET A 90 -0.23 2.04 3.49
N GLN A 91 0.91 1.66 2.91
CA GLN A 91 0.95 0.58 1.91
C GLN A 91 0.57 -0.77 2.50
N ALA A 92 1.00 -1.06 3.75
CA ALA A 92 0.60 -2.25 4.48
C ALA A 92 -0.92 -2.27 4.75
N ALA A 93 -1.49 -1.16 5.19
CA ALA A 93 -2.93 -1.01 5.43
C ALA A 93 -3.73 -1.23 4.15
N PHE A 94 -3.23 -0.75 3.01
CA PHE A 94 -3.84 -1.04 1.72
C PHE A 94 -3.75 -2.52 1.34
N GLY A 95 -2.60 -3.16 1.56
CA GLY A 95 -2.47 -4.61 1.42
C GLY A 95 -3.48 -5.38 2.28
N ALA A 96 -3.66 -4.96 3.54
CA ALA A 96 -4.65 -5.54 4.45
C ALA A 96 -6.09 -5.35 3.94
N ALA A 97 -6.42 -4.19 3.36
CA ALA A 97 -7.74 -3.95 2.77
C ALA A 97 -8.03 -4.92 1.60
N LEU A 98 -7.04 -5.17 0.74
CA LEU A 98 -7.17 -6.14 -0.36
C LEU A 98 -7.32 -7.58 0.15
N VAL A 99 -6.60 -7.94 1.22
CA VAL A 99 -6.75 -9.26 1.86
C VAL A 99 -8.13 -9.43 2.49
N ALA A 100 -8.69 -8.36 3.04
CA ALA A 100 -10.07 -8.34 3.56
C ALA A 100 -11.13 -8.38 2.44
N GLY A 101 -10.73 -8.42 1.16
CA GLY A 101 -11.65 -8.47 0.02
C GLY A 101 -12.27 -7.13 -0.34
N LEU A 102 -11.78 -6.01 0.22
CA LEU A 102 -12.17 -4.67 -0.19
C LEU A 102 -11.37 -4.33 -1.45
N PRO A 103 -11.95 -3.88 -2.58
CA PRO A 103 -13.30 -3.39 -2.85
C PRO A 103 -14.26 -4.40 -3.53
N PHE A 104 -13.91 -5.68 -3.57
CA PHE A 104 -14.69 -6.71 -4.27
C PHE A 104 -15.90 -7.20 -3.49
N ALA A 105 -15.89 -7.07 -2.15
CA ALA A 105 -16.99 -7.48 -1.28
C ALA A 105 -18.26 -6.61 -1.40
N ALA A 106 -18.16 -5.45 -2.08
CA ALA A 106 -19.27 -4.51 -2.26
C ALA A 106 -19.82 -4.48 -3.70
N GLN A 107 -19.31 -5.33 -4.59
CA GLN A 107 -19.77 -5.50 -5.99
C GLN A 107 -20.61 -6.77 -6.11
#